data_AF-A0A7V9EYR5-F1
#
_entry.id   AF-A0A7V9EYR5-F1
#
_cell.length_a   1.000
_cell.length_b   1.000
_cell.length_c   1.000
_cell.angle_alpha   90.00
_cell.angle_beta   90.00
_cell.angle_gamma   90.00
#
_symmetry.space_group_name_H-M   'P 1'
#
loop_
_entity.id
_entity.type
_entity.pdbx_description
1 polymer ?
#
loop_
_entity_poly.entity_id
_entity_poly.type
_entity_poly.pdbx_seq_one_letter_code
_entity_poly.pdbx_strand_id
1 'polypeptide(L)'
;MDLQRYDRLVAIMAAMATGDPAPVFWLYAEFGGHIGAVMRRELRRLGVERVAPEELDGMVIDACFELFDCGAAWNPAGGALPWTWAGRRLGRIASAWVGQYADELDIDRIDTGTDSPPSALVTDPAELDVLSHLAESHLGCALVLAALEQVATRRDRAIVLEVRAQMAGGDPSPALTVARRHGVTPEVVRQVVSRVRARLARLAAHEERFAALADLAMVA
;
A
#
# COMPACT_ATOMS: atom_id res chain seq x y z
N MET A 1 -0.24 28.18 7.33
CA MET A 1 1.09 28.64 7.76
C MET A 1 1.28 30.02 7.16
N ASP A 2 1.70 31.01 7.96
CA ASP A 2 2.00 32.34 7.43
C ASP A 2 3.35 32.36 6.67
N LEU A 3 3.61 33.44 5.93
CA LEU A 3 4.77 33.57 5.04
C LEU A 3 6.10 33.59 5.83
N GLN A 4 6.14 34.29 6.97
CA GLN A 4 7.34 34.41 7.79
C GLN A 4 7.75 33.06 8.39
N ARG A 5 6.77 32.27 8.84
CA ARG A 5 6.97 30.92 9.35
C ARG A 5 7.36 29.94 8.24
N TYR A 6 6.84 30.15 7.02
CA TYR A 6 7.26 29.38 5.86
C TYR A 6 8.72 29.66 5.48
N ASP A 7 9.12 30.93 5.40
CA ASP A 7 10.51 31.31 5.10
C ASP A 7 11.48 30.74 6.14
N ARG A 8 11.07 30.70 7.41
CA ARG A 8 11.83 30.07 8.49
C ARG A 8 11.99 28.56 8.29
N LEU A 9 10.92 27.86 7.89
CA LEU A 9 10.98 26.44 7.55
C LEU A 9 11.94 26.18 6.38
N VAL A 10 11.87 27.01 5.34
CA VAL A 10 12.78 26.92 4.18
C VAL A 10 14.23 27.09 4.60
N ALA A 11 14.53 28.07 5.46
CA ALA A 11 15.88 28.29 5.97
C ALA A 11 16.41 27.09 6.78
N ILE A 12 15.57 26.49 7.63
CA ILE A 12 15.93 25.30 8.40
C ILE A 12 16.23 24.12 7.47
N MET A 13 15.34 23.83 6.51
CA MET A 13 15.54 22.73 5.55
C MET A 13 16.77 22.95 4.67
N ALA A 14 17.05 24.19 4.25
CA ALA A 14 18.25 24.52 3.49
C ALA A 14 19.52 24.31 4.32
N ALA A 15 19.50 24.64 5.61
CA ALA A 15 20.62 24.36 6.52
C ALA A 15 20.82 22.85 6.71
N MET A 16 19.74 22.07 6.88
CA MET A 16 19.79 20.60 6.95
C MET A 16 20.41 19.98 5.69
N ALA A 17 20.10 20.53 4.51
CA ALA A 17 20.67 20.06 3.24
C ALA A 17 22.19 20.26 3.13
N THR A 18 22.81 21.06 4.00
CA THR A 18 24.27 21.20 4.08
C THR A 18 24.96 20.03 4.82
N GLY A 19 24.18 19.16 5.48
CA GLY A 19 24.68 18.00 6.22
C GLY A 19 25.00 18.27 7.70
N ASP A 20 24.71 19.48 8.21
CA ASP A 20 24.77 19.77 9.64
C ASP A 20 23.52 19.23 10.35
N PRO A 21 23.64 18.37 11.38
CA PRO A 21 22.49 17.86 12.13
C PRO A 21 21.90 18.87 13.13
N ALA A 22 22.59 19.96 13.49
CA ALA A 22 22.09 20.92 14.49
C ALA A 22 20.72 21.54 14.15
N PRO A 23 20.41 21.90 12.89
CA PRO A 23 19.10 22.43 12.50
C PRO A 23 17.92 21.47 12.69
N VAL A 24 18.15 20.16 12.86
CA VAL A 24 17.10 19.18 13.19
C VAL A 24 16.37 19.57 14.49
N PHE A 25 17.11 20.04 15.50
CA PHE A 25 16.52 20.46 16.77
C PHE A 25 15.73 21.77 16.64
N TRP A 26 16.07 22.64 15.69
CA TRP A 26 15.26 23.82 15.38
C TRP A 26 13.96 23.43 14.66
N LEU A 27 14.03 22.48 13.73
CA LEU A 27 12.85 21.91 13.09
C LEU A 27 11.91 21.29 14.13
N TYR A 28 12.45 20.51 15.06
CA TYR A 28 11.69 19.91 16.14
C TYR A 28 11.08 20.97 17.07
N ALA A 29 11.87 21.93 17.57
CA ALA A 29 11.39 22.95 18.49
C ALA A 29 10.31 23.86 17.86
N GLU A 30 10.46 24.24 16.59
CA GLU A 30 9.57 25.20 15.92
C GLU A 30 8.39 24.51 15.19
N PHE A 31 8.56 23.29 14.68
CA PHE A 31 7.58 22.59 13.83
C PHE A 31 7.18 21.19 14.31
N GLY A 32 7.71 20.72 15.44
CA GLY A 32 7.39 19.42 16.02
C GLY A 32 5.90 19.20 16.23
N GLY A 33 5.13 20.23 16.58
CA GLY A 33 3.67 20.13 16.68
C GLY A 33 2.95 19.78 15.36
N HIS A 34 3.46 20.26 14.22
CA HIS A 34 2.92 19.95 12.90
C HIS A 34 3.30 18.52 12.47
N ILE A 35 4.56 18.15 12.70
CA ILE A 35 5.07 16.81 12.42
C ILE A 35 4.34 15.79 13.31
N GLY A 36 4.13 16.09 14.58
CA GLY A 36 3.34 15.26 15.50
C GLY A 36 1.89 15.09 15.07
N ALA A 37 1.28 16.10 14.44
CA ALA A 37 -0.04 15.94 13.84
C ALA A 37 -0.03 14.99 12.63
N VAL A 38 1.04 15.01 11.83
CA VAL A 38 1.25 14.04 10.75
C VAL A 38 1.45 12.64 11.31
N MET A 39 2.31 12.45 12.30
CA MET A 39 2.55 11.15 12.93
C MET A 39 1.29 10.57 13.56
N ARG A 40 0.49 11.38 14.28
CA ARG A 40 -0.83 10.96 14.79
C ARG A 40 -1.78 10.52 13.68
N ARG A 41 -1.77 11.19 12.52
CA ARG A 41 -2.59 10.79 11.37
C ARG A 41 -2.13 9.45 10.81
N GLU A 42 -0.83 9.23 10.67
CA GLU A 42 -0.31 7.95 10.17
C GLU A 42 -0.56 6.81 11.16
N LEU A 43 -0.44 7.03 12.47
CA LEU A 43 -0.80 6.05 13.51
C LEU A 43 -2.28 5.67 13.46
N ARG A 44 -3.19 6.65 13.30
CA ARG A 44 -4.63 6.39 13.15
C ARG A 44 -4.95 5.56 11.92
N ARG A 45 -4.23 5.77 10.80
CA ARG A 45 -4.39 4.95 9.59
C ARG A 45 -4.02 3.48 9.84
N LEU A 46 -3.15 3.23 10.80
CA LEU A 46 -2.74 1.90 11.25
C LEU A 46 -3.60 1.37 12.41
N GLY A 47 -4.68 2.06 12.77
CA GLY A 47 -5.62 1.63 13.83
C GLY A 47 -5.21 2.02 15.26
N VAL A 48 -4.15 2.82 15.43
CA VAL A 48 -3.71 3.30 16.75
C VAL A 48 -4.40 4.61 17.10
N GLU A 49 -5.35 4.53 18.03
CA GLU A 49 -6.15 5.69 18.47
C GLU A 49 -5.48 6.49 19.59
N ARG A 50 -4.63 5.85 20.38
CA ARG A 50 -3.93 6.45 21.53
C ARG A 50 -2.47 6.02 21.54
N VAL A 51 -1.59 6.97 21.79
CA VAL A 51 -0.14 6.80 21.94
C VAL A 51 0.30 7.67 23.10
N ALA A 52 1.27 7.20 23.90
CA ALA A 52 1.78 8.01 25.00
C ALA A 52 2.45 9.29 24.43
N PRO A 53 2.33 10.44 25.12
CA PRO A 53 2.97 11.68 24.66
C PRO A 53 4.47 11.54 24.40
N GLU A 54 5.18 10.78 25.24
CA GLU A 54 6.63 10.56 25.17
C GLU A 54 7.02 9.71 23.96
N GLU A 55 6.22 8.69 23.62
CA GLU A 55 6.42 7.86 22.44
C GLU A 55 6.15 8.63 21.15
N LEU A 56 5.10 9.46 21.15
CA LEU A 56 4.83 10.36 20.04
C LEU A 56 5.97 11.36 19.86
N ASP A 57 6.51 11.89 20.94
CA ASP A 57 7.62 12.84 20.91
C ASP A 57 8.89 12.22 20.31
N GLY A 58 9.22 10.99 20.71
CA GLY A 58 10.28 10.20 20.09
C GLY A 58 10.08 10.03 18.57
N MET A 59 8.88 9.64 18.14
CA MET A 59 8.56 9.53 16.71
C MET A 59 8.65 10.86 15.95
N VAL A 60 8.37 11.99 16.61
CA VAL A 60 8.51 13.32 16.00
C VAL A 60 9.99 13.67 15.80
N ILE A 61 10.85 13.32 16.77
CA ILE A 61 12.30 13.47 16.63
C ILE A 61 12.83 12.60 15.49
N ASP A 62 12.42 11.33 15.42
CA ASP A 62 12.80 10.42 14.34
C ASP A 62 12.34 10.93 12.97
N ALA A 63 11.13 11.48 12.90
CA ALA A 63 10.62 12.11 11.68
C ALA A 63 11.45 13.34 11.26
N CYS A 64 11.98 14.12 12.20
CA CYS A 64 12.87 15.23 11.89
C CYS A 64 14.22 14.74 11.34
N PHE A 65 14.75 13.62 11.85
CA PHE A 65 15.95 12.98 11.29
C PHE A 65 15.70 12.36 9.92
N GLU A 66 14.55 11.73 9.69
CA GLU A 66 14.21 11.24 8.33
C GLU A 66 14.11 12.41 7.33
N LEU A 67 13.56 13.56 7.75
CA LEU A 67 13.55 14.78 6.95
C LEU A 67 14.95 15.36 6.73
N PHE A 68 15.89 15.16 7.65
CA PHE A 68 17.31 15.50 7.46
C PHE A 68 17.91 14.64 6.35
N ASP A 69 17.77 13.33 6.45
CA ASP A 69 18.39 12.36 5.55
C ASP A 69 17.92 12.51 4.09
N CYS A 70 16.65 12.90 3.89
CA CYS A 70 16.11 13.13 2.55
C CYS A 70 15.95 14.60 2.16
N GLY A 71 16.24 15.53 3.08
CA GLY A 71 15.88 16.95 2.96
C GLY A 71 16.50 17.68 1.77
N ALA A 72 17.68 17.24 1.32
CA ALA A 72 18.37 17.82 0.16
C ALA A 72 17.57 17.71 -1.16
N ALA A 73 16.64 16.75 -1.26
CA ALA A 73 15.80 16.56 -2.45
C ALA A 73 14.47 17.34 -2.38
N TRP A 74 14.17 17.98 -1.26
CA TRP A 74 12.94 18.77 -1.11
C TRP A 74 13.08 20.14 -1.78
N ASN A 75 12.10 20.52 -2.60
CA ASN A 75 12.07 21.79 -3.31
C ASN A 75 11.04 22.75 -2.68
N PRO A 76 11.45 23.91 -2.13
CA PRO A 76 10.53 24.88 -1.53
C PRO A 76 9.60 25.55 -2.57
N ALA A 77 9.95 25.57 -3.86
CA ALA A 77 9.07 26.05 -4.92
C ALA A 77 8.03 24.99 -5.37
N GLY A 78 8.16 23.75 -4.90
CA GLY A 78 7.27 22.64 -5.28
C GLY A 78 5.89 22.65 -4.63
N GLY A 79 5.60 23.61 -3.75
CA GLY A 79 4.28 23.82 -3.13
C GLY A 79 3.88 22.82 -2.03
N ALA A 80 4.64 21.73 -1.85
CA ALA A 80 4.42 20.77 -0.77
C ALA A 80 5.32 21.06 0.43
N LEU A 81 4.75 21.03 1.64
CA LEU A 81 5.52 21.09 2.89
C LEU A 81 6.41 19.85 3.05
N PRO A 82 7.54 19.93 3.79
CA PRO A 82 8.51 18.83 3.89
C PRO A 82 7.89 17.52 4.37
N TRP A 83 7.07 17.55 5.43
CA TRP A 83 6.38 16.38 5.97
C TRP A 83 5.25 15.85 5.08
N THR A 84 4.69 16.68 4.20
CA THR A 84 3.70 16.22 3.20
C THR A 84 4.41 15.53 2.04
N TRP A 85 5.50 16.13 1.54
CA TRP A 85 6.34 15.55 0.50
C TRP A 85 6.97 14.22 0.95
N ALA A 86 7.48 14.15 2.18
CA ALA A 86 8.07 12.96 2.78
C ALA A 86 7.04 12.01 3.42
N GLY A 87 5.73 12.21 3.19
CA GLY A 87 4.68 11.51 3.95
C GLY A 87 4.78 9.99 3.94
N ARG A 88 5.21 9.37 2.84
CA ARG A 88 5.44 7.91 2.77
C ARG A 88 6.59 7.44 3.66
N ARG A 89 7.64 8.24 3.80
CA ARG A 89 8.78 7.95 4.68
C ARG A 89 8.38 8.06 6.14
N LEU A 90 7.66 9.12 6.49
CA LEU A 90 7.12 9.29 7.84
C LEU A 90 6.12 8.19 8.20
N GLY A 91 5.32 7.73 7.24
CA GLY A 91 4.43 6.57 7.41
C GLY A 91 5.17 5.27 7.73
N ARG A 92 6.40 5.08 7.24
CA ARG A 92 7.24 3.93 7.61
C ARG A 92 7.67 3.97 9.07
N ILE A 93 7.96 5.14 9.62
CA ILE A 93 8.31 5.30 11.04
C ILE A 93 7.12 4.87 11.90
N ALA A 94 5.92 5.37 11.58
CA ALA A 94 4.70 4.95 12.29
C ALA A 94 4.44 3.44 12.15
N SER A 95 4.61 2.87 10.95
CA SER A 95 4.46 1.43 10.72
C SER A 95 5.48 0.58 11.47
N ALA A 96 6.73 1.04 11.58
CA ALA A 96 7.78 0.36 12.31
C ALA A 96 7.48 0.38 13.82
N TRP A 97 7.04 1.53 14.34
CA TRP A 97 6.59 1.66 15.72
C TRP A 97 5.44 0.68 16.01
N VAL A 98 4.37 0.67 15.20
CA VAL A 98 3.26 -0.28 15.40
C VAL A 98 3.73 -1.73 15.35
N GLY A 99 4.64 -2.08 14.44
CA GLY A 99 5.18 -3.44 14.35
C GLY A 99 6.03 -3.86 15.56
N GLN A 100 6.70 -2.91 16.23
CA GLN A 100 7.51 -3.17 17.42
C GLN A 100 6.66 -3.28 18.71
N TYR A 101 5.51 -2.59 18.73
CA TYR A 101 4.60 -2.54 19.90
C TYR A 101 3.31 -3.33 19.71
N ALA A 102 3.16 -4.07 18.62
CA ALA A 102 2.19 -5.14 18.54
C ALA A 102 2.54 -6.20 19.61
N ASP A 103 1.54 -6.74 20.29
CA ASP A 103 1.74 -7.81 21.27
C ASP A 103 2.65 -8.89 20.67
N GLU A 104 3.68 -9.31 21.42
CA GLU A 104 4.41 -10.52 21.08
C GLU A 104 3.36 -11.62 20.90
N LEU A 105 3.44 -12.31 19.75
CA LEU A 105 2.61 -13.49 19.54
C LEU A 105 2.90 -14.44 20.69
N ASP A 106 1.95 -14.60 21.61
CA ASP A 106 2.06 -15.52 22.73
C ASP A 106 2.09 -16.94 22.17
N ILE A 107 3.31 -17.43 21.92
CA ILE A 107 3.57 -18.72 21.28
C ILE A 107 3.00 -19.86 22.14
N ASP A 108 2.82 -19.65 23.44
CA ASP A 108 2.25 -20.61 24.38
C ASP A 108 0.71 -20.57 24.39
N ARG A 109 0.08 -19.45 23.99
CA ARG A 109 -1.36 -19.35 23.68
C ARG A 109 -1.70 -19.74 22.25
N ILE A 110 -0.72 -19.85 21.36
CA ILE A 110 -0.92 -20.59 20.13
C ILE A 110 -1.14 -22.02 20.59
N ASP A 111 -2.37 -22.50 20.48
CA ASP A 111 -2.67 -23.92 20.61
C ASP A 111 -1.83 -24.64 19.55
N THR A 112 -0.64 -25.09 19.93
CA THR A 112 0.13 -26.08 19.17
C THR A 112 -0.59 -27.40 19.38
N GLY A 113 -1.82 -27.48 18.84
CA GLY A 113 -2.78 -28.54 19.10
C GLY A 113 -2.05 -29.88 19.04
N THR A 114 -1.92 -30.51 20.20
CA THR A 114 -1.42 -31.88 20.26
C THR A 114 -2.49 -32.72 19.55
N ASP A 115 -2.14 -33.23 18.38
CA ASP A 115 -2.96 -34.11 17.53
C ASP A 115 -4.30 -33.56 17.00
N SER A 116 -4.41 -32.25 16.76
CA SER A 116 -5.28 -31.83 15.65
C SER A 116 -4.47 -31.91 14.37
N PRO A 117 -4.89 -32.69 13.33
CA PRO A 117 -4.28 -32.54 12.02
C PRO A 117 -4.32 -31.05 11.66
N PRO A 118 -3.29 -30.50 10.99
CA PRO A 118 -3.34 -29.11 10.55
C PRO A 118 -4.71 -28.91 9.93
N SER A 119 -5.50 -27.95 10.45
CA SER A 119 -6.80 -27.63 9.88
C SER A 119 -6.56 -27.55 8.39
N ALA A 120 -7.07 -28.56 7.66
CA ALA A 120 -6.56 -28.93 6.34
C ALA A 120 -6.35 -27.64 5.59
N LEU A 121 -5.08 -27.30 5.27
CA LEU A 121 -4.65 -26.03 4.68
C LEU A 121 -5.87 -25.39 4.07
N VAL A 122 -6.51 -24.47 4.81
CA VAL A 122 -7.71 -23.81 4.29
C VAL A 122 -7.12 -22.94 3.21
N THR A 123 -6.97 -23.58 2.04
CA THR A 123 -6.43 -22.98 0.86
C THR A 123 -7.53 -22.01 0.54
N ASP A 124 -7.24 -20.73 0.75
CA ASP A 124 -8.17 -19.68 0.35
C ASP A 124 -8.65 -20.05 -1.06
N PRO A 125 -9.97 -20.14 -1.28
CA PRO A 125 -10.50 -20.59 -2.54
C PRO A 125 -9.90 -19.70 -3.63
N ALA A 126 -9.40 -20.32 -4.71
CA ALA A 126 -8.77 -19.58 -5.79
C ALA A 126 -9.75 -18.51 -6.30
N GLU A 127 -9.24 -17.32 -6.63
CA GLU A 127 -10.08 -16.17 -6.97
C GLU A 127 -11.01 -16.46 -8.15
N LEU A 128 -10.57 -17.31 -9.07
CA LEU A 128 -11.37 -17.77 -10.20
C LEU A 128 -12.55 -18.64 -9.76
N ASP A 129 -12.38 -19.50 -8.76
CA ASP A 129 -13.44 -20.35 -8.24
C ASP A 129 -14.45 -19.52 -7.43
N VAL A 130 -13.97 -18.54 -6.65
CA VAL A 130 -14.84 -17.55 -5.97
C VAL A 130 -15.67 -16.75 -6.98
N LEU A 131 -15.04 -16.24 -8.04
CA LEU A 131 -15.76 -15.51 -9.10
C LEU A 131 -16.80 -16.41 -9.78
N SER A 132 -16.46 -17.67 -10.03
CA SER A 132 -17.36 -18.64 -10.64
C SER A 132 -18.59 -18.90 -9.76
N HIS A 133 -18.40 -19.05 -8.45
CA HIS A 133 -19.50 -19.20 -7.52
C HIS A 133 -20.38 -17.93 -7.44
N LEU A 134 -19.77 -16.74 -7.37
CA LEU A 134 -20.52 -15.48 -7.34
C LEU A 134 -21.29 -15.22 -8.64
N ALA A 135 -20.80 -15.72 -9.78
CA ALA A 135 -21.49 -15.60 -11.06
C ALA A 135 -22.85 -16.32 -11.09
N GLU A 136 -23.08 -17.32 -10.21
CA GLU A 136 -24.36 -18.02 -10.12
C GLU A 136 -25.49 -17.13 -9.57
N SER A 137 -25.15 -16.10 -8.79
CA SER A 137 -26.10 -15.23 -8.10
C SER A 137 -25.98 -13.75 -8.44
N HIS A 138 -24.85 -13.30 -9.00
CA HIS A 138 -24.59 -11.90 -9.33
C HIS A 138 -24.31 -11.71 -10.83
N LEU A 139 -25.21 -10.98 -11.50
CA LEU A 139 -25.13 -10.72 -12.94
C LEU A 139 -23.82 -10.04 -13.36
N GLY A 140 -23.29 -9.12 -12.55
CA GLY A 140 -22.01 -8.47 -12.80
C GLY A 140 -20.83 -9.45 -12.79
N CYS A 141 -20.80 -10.37 -11.84
CA CYS A 141 -19.79 -11.43 -11.76
C CYS A 141 -19.90 -12.39 -12.96
N ALA A 142 -21.12 -12.75 -13.36
CA ALA A 142 -21.36 -13.56 -14.55
C ALA A 142 -20.86 -12.87 -15.83
N LEU A 143 -21.06 -11.56 -15.96
CA LEU A 143 -20.58 -10.78 -17.09
C LEU A 143 -19.05 -10.73 -17.14
N VAL A 144 -18.41 -10.49 -15.98
CA VAL A 144 -16.94 -10.49 -15.86
C VAL A 144 -16.36 -11.86 -16.19
N LEU A 145 -16.95 -12.93 -15.65
CA LEU A 145 -16.50 -14.29 -15.92
C LEU A 145 -16.59 -14.60 -17.42
N ALA A 146 -17.75 -14.35 -18.04
CA ALA A 146 -17.97 -14.58 -19.47
C ALA A 146 -16.95 -13.83 -20.35
N ALA A 147 -16.68 -12.57 -20.03
CA ALA A 147 -15.68 -11.76 -20.75
C ALA A 147 -14.27 -12.36 -20.62
N LEU A 148 -13.89 -12.79 -19.42
CA LEU A 148 -12.61 -13.44 -19.15
C LEU A 148 -12.48 -14.77 -19.91
N GLU A 149 -13.53 -15.59 -19.96
CA GLU A 149 -13.50 -16.87 -20.69
C GLU A 149 -13.29 -16.67 -22.19
N GLN A 150 -13.82 -15.58 -22.74
CA GLN A 150 -13.71 -15.28 -24.16
C GLN A 150 -12.30 -14.82 -24.57
N VAL A 151 -11.54 -14.18 -23.66
CA VAL A 151 -10.27 -13.53 -24.01
C VAL A 151 -9.01 -14.21 -23.48
N ALA A 152 -9.15 -15.12 -22.52
CA ALA A 152 -8.03 -15.66 -21.76
C ALA A 152 -8.20 -17.16 -21.41
N THR A 153 -7.07 -17.86 -21.32
CA THR A 153 -7.05 -19.26 -20.87
C THR A 153 -7.42 -19.36 -19.39
N ARG A 154 -7.82 -20.54 -18.89
CA ARG A 154 -8.09 -20.74 -17.44
C ARG A 154 -6.91 -20.30 -16.57
N ARG A 155 -5.68 -20.61 -17.00
CA ARG A 155 -4.46 -20.20 -16.31
C ARG A 155 -4.29 -18.68 -16.28
N ASP A 156 -4.42 -18.02 -17.42
CA ASP A 156 -4.25 -16.57 -17.51
C ASP A 156 -5.32 -15.82 -16.71
N ARG A 157 -6.56 -16.33 -16.70
CA ARG A 157 -7.66 -15.81 -15.86
C ARG A 157 -7.31 -15.87 -14.38
N ALA A 158 -6.81 -17.01 -13.90
CA ALA A 158 -6.39 -17.16 -12.51
C ALA A 158 -5.27 -16.18 -12.15
N ILE A 159 -4.23 -16.05 -13.00
CA ILE A 159 -3.12 -15.10 -12.79
C ILE A 159 -3.64 -13.66 -12.68
N VAL A 160 -4.51 -13.22 -13.59
CA VAL A 160 -5.02 -11.83 -13.57
C VAL A 160 -5.86 -11.56 -12.32
N LEU A 161 -6.75 -12.47 -11.96
CA LEU A 161 -7.60 -12.32 -10.76
C LEU A 161 -6.77 -12.27 -9.49
N GLU A 162 -5.77 -13.14 -9.37
CA GLU A 162 -4.87 -13.16 -8.21
C GLU A 162 -4.04 -11.87 -8.12
N VAL A 163 -3.50 -11.37 -9.23
CA VAL A 163 -2.80 -10.07 -9.25
C VAL A 163 -3.72 -8.95 -8.77
N ARG A 164 -4.99 -8.95 -9.17
CA ARG A 164 -5.97 -7.96 -8.72
C ARG A 164 -6.28 -8.09 -7.23
N ALA A 165 -6.39 -9.31 -6.71
CA ALA A 165 -6.57 -9.56 -5.28
C ALA A 165 -5.37 -9.06 -4.46
N GLN A 166 -4.14 -9.36 -4.89
CA GLN A 166 -2.91 -8.88 -4.23
C GLN A 166 -2.82 -7.34 -4.25
N MET A 167 -3.16 -6.70 -5.37
CA MET A 167 -3.22 -5.23 -5.45
C MET A 167 -4.25 -4.63 -4.49
N ALA A 168 -5.44 -5.24 -4.40
CA ALA A 168 -6.49 -4.78 -3.49
C ALA A 168 -6.10 -5.00 -2.01
N GLY A 169 -5.33 -6.05 -1.73
CA GLY A 169 -4.76 -6.36 -0.41
C GLY A 169 -3.55 -5.51 -0.03
N GLY A 170 -3.09 -4.60 -0.90
CA GLY A 170 -2.00 -3.68 -0.62
C GLY A 170 -0.59 -4.25 -0.83
N ASP A 171 -0.44 -5.37 -1.54
CA ASP A 171 0.87 -5.93 -1.88
C ASP A 171 1.68 -4.91 -2.74
N PRO A 172 2.87 -4.46 -2.28
CA PRO A 172 3.70 -3.54 -3.05
C PRO A 172 4.37 -4.19 -4.28
N SER A 173 4.35 -5.52 -4.42
CA SER A 173 4.93 -6.25 -5.56
C SER A 173 4.09 -7.46 -6.01
N PRO A 174 2.83 -7.27 -6.46
CA PRO A 174 1.90 -8.34 -6.82
C PRO A 174 2.44 -9.35 -7.84
N ALA A 175 3.16 -8.86 -8.86
CA ALA A 175 3.72 -9.72 -9.91
C ALA A 175 4.78 -10.69 -9.36
N LEU A 176 5.51 -10.32 -8.31
CA LEU A 176 6.50 -11.18 -7.67
C LEU A 176 5.83 -12.27 -6.84
N THR A 177 4.80 -11.89 -6.08
CA THR A 177 4.01 -12.80 -5.24
C THR A 177 3.29 -13.86 -6.09
N VAL A 178 2.57 -13.43 -7.12
CA VAL A 178 1.82 -14.33 -8.02
C VAL A 178 2.76 -15.22 -8.84
N ALA A 179 3.92 -14.70 -9.28
CA ALA A 179 4.91 -15.48 -10.01
C ALA A 179 5.39 -16.71 -9.23
N ARG A 180 5.65 -16.54 -7.92
CA ARG A 180 6.04 -17.65 -7.03
C ARG A 180 4.94 -18.70 -6.93
N ARG A 181 3.68 -18.28 -6.75
CA ARG A 181 2.54 -19.20 -6.61
C ARG A 181 2.23 -19.97 -7.90
N HIS A 182 2.43 -19.35 -9.06
CA HIS A 182 2.18 -19.96 -10.37
C HIS A 182 3.39 -20.64 -11.02
N GLY A 183 4.56 -20.63 -10.37
CA GLY A 183 5.80 -21.20 -10.89
C GLY A 183 6.26 -20.56 -12.20
N VAL A 184 6.07 -19.25 -12.36
CA VAL A 184 6.47 -18.47 -13.54
C VAL A 184 7.33 -17.28 -13.15
N THR A 185 7.87 -16.53 -14.11
CA THR A 185 8.61 -15.30 -13.81
C THR A 185 7.66 -14.09 -13.67
N PRO A 186 8.05 -13.06 -12.90
CA PRO A 186 7.26 -11.82 -12.78
C PRO A 186 7.00 -11.12 -14.13
N GLU A 187 7.91 -11.24 -15.10
CA GLU A 187 7.74 -10.69 -16.45
C GLU A 187 6.59 -11.36 -17.18
N VAL A 188 6.47 -12.69 -17.07
CA VAL A 188 5.36 -13.46 -17.65
C VAL A 188 4.03 -13.01 -17.02
N VAL A 189 3.99 -12.84 -15.70
CA VAL A 189 2.79 -12.34 -15.01
C VAL A 189 2.39 -10.95 -15.54
N ARG A 190 3.33 -10.01 -15.62
CA ARG A 190 3.08 -8.66 -16.17
C ARG A 190 2.60 -8.70 -17.62
N GLN A 191 3.18 -9.58 -18.44
CA GLN A 191 2.78 -9.75 -19.84
C GLN A 191 1.36 -10.33 -19.96
N VAL A 192 1.01 -11.33 -19.15
CA VAL A 192 -0.33 -11.93 -19.09
C VAL A 192 -1.36 -10.87 -18.69
N VAL A 193 -1.14 -10.15 -17.59
CA VAL A 193 -2.03 -9.08 -17.12
C VAL A 193 -2.24 -8.01 -18.18
N SER A 194 -1.16 -7.52 -18.79
CA SER A 194 -1.22 -6.52 -19.86
C SER A 194 -2.04 -7.01 -21.06
N ARG A 195 -1.77 -8.24 -21.53
CA ARG A 195 -2.46 -8.83 -22.68
C ARG A 195 -3.95 -9.06 -22.43
N VAL A 196 -4.31 -9.60 -21.26
CA VAL A 196 -5.70 -9.87 -20.90
C VAL A 196 -6.46 -8.56 -20.74
N ARG A 197 -5.90 -7.56 -20.05
CA ARG A 197 -6.52 -6.23 -19.92
C ARG A 197 -6.75 -5.58 -21.28
N ALA A 198 -5.77 -5.60 -22.18
CA ALA A 198 -5.93 -5.04 -23.52
C ALA A 198 -7.03 -5.73 -24.34
N ARG A 199 -7.19 -7.06 -24.17
CA ARG A 199 -8.26 -7.82 -24.83
C ARG A 199 -9.64 -7.52 -24.21
N LEU A 200 -9.73 -7.41 -22.89
CA LEU A 200 -10.97 -7.01 -22.20
C LEU A 200 -11.40 -5.60 -22.60
N ALA A 201 -10.47 -4.64 -22.65
CA ALA A 201 -10.77 -3.28 -23.09
C ALA A 201 -11.27 -3.24 -24.54
N ARG A 202 -10.65 -4.04 -25.43
CA ARG A 202 -11.14 -4.20 -26.81
C ARG A 202 -12.53 -4.82 -26.84
N LEU A 203 -12.78 -5.88 -26.06
CA LEU A 203 -14.07 -6.55 -25.99
C LEU A 203 -15.17 -5.58 -25.53
N ALA A 204 -14.93 -4.83 -24.45
CA ALA A 204 -15.85 -3.83 -23.94
C ALA A 204 -16.13 -2.71 -24.95
N ALA A 205 -15.15 -2.34 -25.79
CA ALA A 205 -15.33 -1.32 -26.82
C ALA A 205 -16.10 -1.78 -28.06
N HIS A 206 -16.12 -3.09 -28.37
CA HIS A 206 -16.68 -3.61 -29.63
C HIS A 206 -17.97 -4.41 -29.45
N GLU A 207 -18.21 -4.95 -28.25
CA GLU A 207 -19.38 -5.76 -27.96
C GLU A 207 -20.25 -5.07 -26.90
N GLU A 208 -21.45 -4.62 -27.30
CA GLU A 208 -22.39 -3.86 -26.45
C GLU A 208 -22.71 -4.60 -25.15
N ARG A 209 -22.79 -5.94 -25.20
CA ARG A 209 -22.98 -6.80 -24.02
C ARG A 209 -21.94 -6.54 -22.92
N PHE A 210 -20.69 -6.25 -23.30
CA PHE A 210 -19.57 -6.07 -22.37
C PHE A 210 -19.22 -4.60 -22.13
N ALA A 211 -19.97 -3.65 -22.69
CA ALA A 211 -19.68 -2.21 -22.57
C ALA A 211 -19.59 -1.74 -21.11
N ALA A 212 -20.43 -2.30 -20.22
CA ALA A 212 -20.42 -1.99 -18.79
C ALA A 212 -19.10 -2.36 -18.07
N LEU A 213 -18.23 -3.18 -18.69
CA LEU A 213 -16.94 -3.54 -18.12
C LEU A 213 -15.88 -2.45 -18.29
N ALA A 214 -16.08 -1.48 -19.19
CA ALA A 214 -15.09 -0.45 -19.50
C ALA A 214 -14.66 0.38 -18.28
N ASP A 215 -15.59 0.60 -17.33
CA ASP A 215 -15.37 1.41 -16.13
C ASP A 215 -14.80 0.60 -14.94
N LEU A 216 -14.68 -0.73 -15.08
CA LEU A 216 -14.13 -1.55 -14.01
C LEU A 216 -12.62 -1.35 -13.93
N ALA A 217 -12.09 -1.21 -12.72
CA ALA A 217 -10.65 -1.04 -12.46
C ALA A 217 -9.75 -2.21 -12.94
N MET A 218 -10.35 -3.33 -13.35
CA MET A 218 -9.65 -4.44 -14.00
C MET A 218 -9.44 -4.23 -15.51
N VAL A 219 -10.25 -3.36 -16.12
CA VAL A 219 -10.25 -3.02 -17.55
C VAL A 219 -9.69 -1.61 -17.78
N ALA A 220 -10.16 -0.63 -17.00
CA ALA A 220 -9.73 0.77 -17.01
C ALA A 220 -8.25 0.93 -16.65
#